data_AF-S0KFD8-F1
#
_entry.id   AF-S0KFD8-F1
#
_cell.length_a   1.000
_cell.length_b   1.000
_cell.length_c   1.000
_cell.angle_alpha   90.00
_cell.angle_beta   90.00
_cell.angle_gamma   90.00
#
_symmetry.space_group_name_H-M   'P 1'
#
loop_
_entity.id
_entity.type
_entity.pdbx_description
1 polymer ?
#
loop_
_entity_poly.entity_id
_entity_poly.type
_entity_poly.pdbx_seq_one_letter_code
_entity_poly.pdbx_strand_id
1 'polypeptide(L)' 'MTKTNTTPTCQAKIIGLEGVHEVILVKEYQNVAIVECLDTNELAVAKRCDVIINDSDKDKD' A
#
# COMPACT_ATOMS: atom_id res chain seq x y z
N MET A 1 -18.19 8.60 16.76
CA MET A 1 -16.89 8.14 16.24
C MET A 1 -17.10 6.82 15.52
N THR A 2 -17.09 6.85 14.19
CA THR A 2 -17.11 5.64 13.36
C THR A 2 -15.76 4.95 13.50
N LYS A 3 -15.74 3.72 14.05
CA LYS A 3 -14.56 2.86 14.04
C LYS A 3 -14.33 2.39 12.62
N THR A 4 -13.45 3.07 11.88
CA THR A 4 -12.88 2.52 10.66
C THR A 4 -11.95 1.37 11.10
N ASN A 5 -12.34 0.13 10.81
CA ASN A 5 -11.44 -1.02 10.93
C ASN A 5 -10.34 -0.86 9.88
N THR A 6 -9.28 -0.15 10.26
CA THR A 6 -8.10 0.10 9.43
C THR A 6 -7.16 -1.10 9.55
N THR A 7 -7.54 -2.22 8.93
CA THR A 7 -6.61 -3.35 8.79
C THR A 7 -5.50 -2.93 7.81
N PRO A 8 -4.21 -2.99 8.19
CA PRO A 8 -3.12 -2.66 7.29
C PRO A 8 -3.18 -3.57 6.06
N THR A 9 -3.31 -2.97 4.87
CA THR A 9 -3.50 -3.76 3.65
C THR A 9 -2.18 -4.12 2.98
N CYS A 10 -1.17 -3.25 3.09
CA CYS A 10 0.13 -3.44 2.45
C CYS A 10 1.17 -2.44 2.96
N GLN A 11 2.43 -2.69 2.62
CA GLN A 11 3.52 -1.72 2.74
C GLN A 11 3.82 -1.12 1.37
N ALA A 12 4.08 0.19 1.33
CA ALA A 12 4.37 0.88 0.07
C ALA A 12 5.48 1.91 0.21
N LYS A 13 6.21 2.12 -0.89
CA LYS A 13 7.08 3.29 -1.06
C LYS A 13 6.26 4.43 -1.65
N ILE A 14 6.04 5.46 -0.83
CA ILE A 14 5.25 6.63 -1.20
C ILE A 14 6.12 7.63 -1.96
N ILE A 15 5.60 8.23 -3.03
CA ILE A 15 6.31 9.31 -3.74
C ILE A 15 6.29 10.56 -2.87
N GLY A 16 7.47 11.13 -2.59
CA GLY A 16 7.60 12.35 -1.78
C GLY A 16 7.83 12.08 -0.29
N LEU A 17 7.77 10.83 0.15
CA LEU A 17 8.22 10.39 1.47
C LEU A 17 9.38 9.40 1.33
N GLU A 18 10.41 9.58 2.14
CA GLU A 18 11.57 8.69 2.15
C GLU A 18 11.30 7.49 3.06
N GLY A 19 11.24 6.29 2.50
CA GLY A 19 11.09 5.04 3.26
C GLY A 19 10.02 4.10 2.72
N VAL A 20 9.73 3.07 3.49
CA VAL A 20 8.60 2.14 3.31
C VAL A 20 7.64 2.38 4.46
N HIS A 21 6.37 2.58 4.13
CA HIS A 21 5.34 2.97 5.10
C HIS A 21 4.21 1.95 5.12
N GLU A 22 3.56 1.79 6.27
CA GLU A 22 2.32 1.03 6.38
C GLU A 22 1.15 1.86 5.84
N VAL A 23 0.38 1.28 4.93
CA VAL A 23 -0.66 2.02 4.21
C VAL A 23 -1.95 1.23 4.04
N ILE A 24 -3.02 1.99 3.84
CA ILE A 24 -4.33 1.47 3.45
C ILE A 24 -4.64 1.89 2.04
N LEU A 25 -4.93 0.91 1.18
CA LEU A 25 -5.34 1.18 -0.18
C LEU A 25 -6.72 1.86 -0.20
N VAL A 26 -6.77 3.10 -0.68
CA VAL A 26 -8.01 3.84 -0.88
C VAL A 26 -8.52 3.62 -2.30
N LYS A 27 -7.62 3.72 -3.29
CA LYS A 27 -7.97 3.53 -4.70
C LYS A 27 -6.76 3.15 -5.55
N GLU A 28 -6.94 2.22 -6.47
CA GLU A 28 -5.90 1.81 -7.42
C GLU A 28 -6.21 2.31 -8.84
N TYR A 29 -5.16 2.78 -9.51
CA TYR A 29 -5.08 3.07 -10.93
C TYR A 29 -3.90 2.30 -11.52
N GLN A 30 -3.90 2.04 -12.82
CA GLN A 30 -2.94 1.19 -13.54
C GLN A 30 -1.54 1.06 -12.89
N ASN A 31 -0.82 2.18 -12.75
CA ASN A 31 0.55 2.20 -12.22
C ASN A 31 0.70 2.94 -10.87
N VAL A 32 -0.41 3.38 -10.29
CA VAL A 32 -0.42 4.32 -9.16
C VAL A 32 -1.59 4.00 -8.22
N ALA A 33 -1.33 3.95 -6.92
CA ALA A 33 -2.34 3.82 -5.89
C ALA A 33 -2.43 5.10 -5.05
N ILE A 34 -3.67 5.52 -4.75
CA ILE A 34 -3.95 6.47 -3.67
C ILE A 34 -4.10 5.63 -2.40
N VAL A 35 -3.27 5.96 -1.42
CA VAL A 35 -3.21 5.26 -0.14
C VAL A 35 -3.32 6.24 1.01
N GLU A 36 -3.83 5.78 2.14
CA GLU A 36 -3.75 6.51 3.41
C GLU A 36 -2.53 5.98 4.16
N CYS A 37 -1.60 6.87 4.50
CA CYS A 37 -0.41 6.54 5.27
C CYS A 37 -0.78 6.48 6.75
N LEU A 38 -0.55 5.34 7.40
CA LEU A 38 -0.87 5.18 8.82
C LEU A 38 0.06 5.98 9.74
N ASP A 39 1.28 6.26 9.29
CA ASP A 39 2.27 7.03 10.05
C ASP A 39 1.88 8.52 10.16
N THR A 40 1.31 9.07 9.08
CA THR A 40 1.00 10.52 8.99
C THR A 40 -0.49 10.83 9.01
N ASN A 41 -1.36 9.83 8.83
CA ASN A 41 -2.81 9.98 8.55
C ASN A 41 -3.11 10.88 7.34
N GLU A 42 -2.19 10.95 6.38
CA GLU A 42 -2.35 11.73 5.16
C GLU A 42 -2.60 10.83 3.95
N LEU A 43 -3.33 11.36 2.97
CA LEU A 43 -3.46 10.73 1.66
C LEU A 43 -2.17 10.91 0.88
N ALA A 44 -1.67 9.82 0.33
CA ALA A 44 -0.45 9.80 -0.42
C ALA A 44 -0.56 8.97 -1.70
N VAL A 45 0.38 9.19 -2.60
CA VAL A 45 0.45 8.51 -3.89
C VAL A 45 1.59 7.51 -3.86
N ALA A 46 1.26 6.22 -3.97
CA ALA A 46 2.22 5.13 -4.06
C ALA A 46 2.35 4.67 -5.51
N LYS A 47 3.58 4.44 -5.96
CA LYS A 47 3.81 3.80 -7.26
C LYS A 47 3.74 2.30 -7.08
N ARG A 48 3.12 1.60 -8.03
CA ARG A 48 3.27 0.16 -8.15
C ARG A 48 4.69 -0.10 -8.69
N CYS A 49 5.64 -0.32 -7.78
CA CYS A 49 6.91 -0.94 -8.16
C CYS A 49 6.59 -2.40 -8.53
N ASP A 50 7.29 -2.96 -9.51
CA ASP A 50 7.09 -4.33 -9.98
C ASP A 50 6.88 -5.26 -8.79
N VAL A 51 5.76 -5.99 -8.84
CA VAL A 51 5.21 -6.82 -7.78
C VAL A 51 6.35 -7.63 -7.15
N ILE A 52 6.59 -7.46 -5.84
CA ILE A 52 7.34 -8.47 -5.09
C ILE A 52 6.41 -9.69 -5.09
N ILE A 53 6.64 -10.58 -6.04
CA ILE A 53 6.01 -11.88 -6.07
C ILE A 53 6.47 -12.54 -4.77
N ASN A 54 5.58 -12.68 -3.79
CA ASN A 54 5.78 -13.69 -2.77
C ASN A 54 5.83 -15.01 -3.55
N ASP A 55 6.99 -15.65 -3.61
CA ASP A 55 7.20 -17.00 -4.16
C ASP A 55 6.35 -18.08 -3.44
N SER A 56 5.44 -17.69 -2.54
CA SER A 56 4.50 -18.58 -1.85
C SER A 56 3.35 -19.10 -2.73
N ASP A 57 3.21 -18.63 -3.97
CA ASP A 57 2.24 -19.15 -4.96
C ASP A 57 2.88 -20.08 -6.02
N LYS A 58 4.09 -20.59 -5.78
CA LYS A 58 4.80 -21.50 -6.71
C LYS A 58 4.71 -23.00 -6.42
N ASP A 59 3.83 -23.45 -5.53
CA ASP A 59 3.61 -24.89 -5.27
C ASP A 59 2.19 -25.32 -5.63
N LYS A 60 1.86 -25.29 -6.93
CA LYS A 60 0.79 -26.11 -7.53
C LYS A 60 1.16 -26.49 -8.96
N ASP A 61 2.02 -27.50 -9.12
CA ASP A 61 2.03 -28.43 -10.25
C ASP A 61 2.62 -29.78 -9.81
#